data_AF-A0A1Q8YLF5-F1
#
_entry.id   AF-A0A1Q8YLF5-F1
#
_cell.length_a   1.000
_cell.length_b   1.000
_cell.length_c   1.000
_cell.angle_alpha   90.00
_cell.angle_beta   90.00
_cell.angle_gamma   90.00
#
_symmetry.space_group_name_H-M   'P 1'
#
loop_
_entity.id
_entity.type
_entity.pdbx_description
1 polymer ?
#
loop_
_entity_poly.entity_id
_entity_poly.type
_entity_poly.pdbx_seq_one_letter_code
_entity_poly.pdbx_strand_id
1 'polypeptide(L)'
;MGRSVKVKIGGREFASKKAAVDYFMDQREAVKGSGPLREGQFFDELLELYTRYCEVTNWELSNRVIYAFSVDYEPRKNGQTWASHLCYWVQFSPKDKLSFSVREAVDEIAKAAAEQP
;
A
#
# COMPACT_ATOMS: atom_id res chain seq x y z
N MET A 1 -9.33 25.13 6.34
CA MET A 1 -8.64 24.18 7.26
C MET A 1 -9.36 22.85 7.14
N GLY A 2 -8.83 21.92 6.33
CA GLY A 2 -9.48 20.64 6.05
C GLY A 2 -9.47 19.75 7.29
N ARG A 3 -10.63 19.16 7.62
CA ARG A 3 -10.76 18.19 8.72
C ARG A 3 -9.76 17.07 8.48
N SER A 4 -8.97 16.72 9.51
CA SER A 4 -8.14 15.53 9.48
C SER A 4 -9.05 14.31 9.35
N VAL A 5 -9.12 13.73 8.16
CA VAL A 5 -9.88 12.49 7.92
C VAL A 5 -9.14 11.37 8.65
N LYS A 6 -9.81 10.79 9.64
CA LYS A 6 -9.34 9.57 10.30
C LYS A 6 -9.42 8.43 9.31
N VAL A 7 -8.37 7.62 9.24
CA VAL A 7 -8.31 6.49 8.31
C VAL A 7 -8.14 5.22 9.13
N LYS A 8 -8.99 4.23 8.89
CA LYS A 8 -8.89 2.91 9.53
C LYS A 8 -8.44 1.88 8.49
N ILE A 9 -7.30 1.25 8.72
CA ILE A 9 -6.70 0.25 7.83
C ILE A 9 -6.18 -0.90 8.71
N GLY A 10 -6.57 -2.13 8.39
CA GLY A 10 -6.09 -3.35 9.05
C GLY A 10 -6.42 -3.42 10.53
N GLY A 11 -7.60 -2.92 10.92
CA GLY A 11 -7.98 -2.79 12.33
C GLY A 11 -7.28 -1.68 13.11
N ARG A 12 -6.29 -0.98 12.51
CA ARG A 12 -5.61 0.17 13.11
C ARG A 12 -6.27 1.48 12.68
N GLU A 13 -6.59 2.33 13.66
CA GLU A 13 -7.04 3.70 13.42
C GLU A 13 -5.86 4.67 13.40
N PHE A 14 -5.78 5.46 12.33
CA PHE A 14 -4.81 6.51 12.17
C PHE A 14 -5.51 7.87 12.33
N ALA A 15 -4.90 8.74 13.13
CA ALA A 15 -5.40 10.10 13.37
C ALA A 15 -5.44 10.98 12.11
N SER A 16 -4.66 10.62 11.08
CA SER A 16 -4.66 11.30 9.79
C SER A 16 -4.15 10.40 8.67
N LYS A 17 -4.46 10.77 7.42
CA LYS A 17 -3.87 10.13 6.22
C LYS A 17 -2.33 10.15 6.23
N LYS A 18 -1.72 11.24 6.72
CA LYS A 18 -0.26 11.36 6.80
C LYS A 18 0.31 10.32 7.77
N ALA A 19 -0.31 10.15 8.95
CA ALA A 19 0.12 9.16 9.92
C ALA A 19 0.04 7.72 9.38
N ALA A 20 -1.00 7.40 8.60
CA ALA A 20 -1.10 6.11 7.93
C ALA A 20 0.03 5.93 6.91
N VAL A 21 0.26 6.92 6.04
CA VAL A 21 1.33 6.86 5.04
C VAL A 21 2.70 6.71 5.68
N ASP A 22 3.04 7.53 6.68
CA ASP A 22 4.32 7.47 7.38
C ASP A 22 4.52 6.07 7.99
N TYR A 23 3.52 5.53 8.71
CA TYR A 23 3.60 4.19 9.31
C TYR A 23 3.99 3.09 8.31
N PHE A 24 3.31 3.01 7.16
CA PHE A 24 3.64 2.03 6.13
C PHE A 24 4.97 2.34 5.43
N MET A 25 5.34 3.62 5.27
CA MET A 25 6.59 4.03 4.62
C MET A 25 7.82 3.71 5.46
N ASP A 26 7.73 3.85 6.80
CA ASP A 26 8.79 3.54 7.76
C ASP A 26 9.09 2.03 7.80
N GLN A 27 8.10 1.17 7.57
CA GLN A 27 8.31 -0.27 7.60
C GLN A 27 9.00 -0.84 6.35
N ARG A 28 9.09 -0.07 5.25
CA ARG A 28 9.62 -0.56 3.97
C ARG A 28 11.00 -1.19 4.07
N GLU A 29 11.90 -0.58 4.83
CA GLU A 29 13.27 -1.08 4.97
C GLU A 29 13.31 -2.40 5.74
N ALA A 30 12.51 -2.52 6.80
CA ALA A 30 12.39 -3.74 7.57
C ALA A 30 11.84 -4.89 6.71
N VAL A 31 10.79 -4.62 5.93
CA VAL A 31 10.17 -5.60 5.01
C VAL A 31 11.13 -6.03 3.92
N LYS A 32 11.89 -5.10 3.34
CA LYS A 32 12.91 -5.44 2.35
C LYS A 32 14.01 -6.31 2.96
N GLY A 33 14.40 -6.04 4.21
CA GLY A 33 15.41 -6.83 4.92
C GLY A 33 14.92 -8.23 5.32
N SER A 34 13.65 -8.40 5.67
CA SER A 34 13.07 -9.68 6.06
C SER A 34 12.58 -10.53 4.88
N GLY A 35 12.33 -9.91 3.73
CA GLY A 35 11.85 -10.58 2.52
C GLY A 35 10.32 -10.55 2.38
N PRO A 36 9.75 -11.38 1.49
CA PRO A 36 8.31 -11.36 1.21
C PRO A 36 7.49 -11.74 2.46
N LEU A 37 6.60 -10.84 2.86
CA LEU A 37 5.59 -11.05 3.89
C LEU A 37 4.47 -11.94 3.33
N ARG A 38 4.18 -13.04 4.02
CA ARG A 38 3.09 -13.96 3.65
C ARG A 38 2.01 -14.06 4.71
N GLU A 39 2.32 -13.64 5.93
CA GLU A 39 1.46 -13.78 7.10
C GLU A 39 1.86 -12.77 8.18
N GLY A 40 1.00 -12.64 9.18
CA GLY A 40 1.21 -11.78 10.34
C GLY A 40 0.45 -10.44 10.25
N GLN A 41 0.43 -9.72 11.36
CA GLN A 41 -0.38 -8.51 11.50
C GLN A 41 -0.11 -7.46 10.41
N PHE A 42 1.16 -7.25 10.05
CA PHE A 42 1.51 -6.28 9.01
C PHE A 42 1.13 -6.74 7.60
N PHE A 43 1.10 -8.07 7.35
CA PHE A 43 0.55 -8.62 6.12
C PHE A 43 -0.96 -8.37 6.04
N ASP A 44 -1.69 -8.61 7.13
CA ASP A 44 -3.14 -8.35 7.18
C ASP A 44 -3.45 -6.85 7.01
N GLU A 45 -2.63 -5.97 7.58
CA GLU A 45 -2.75 -4.52 7.40
C GLU A 45 -2.51 -4.09 5.94
N LEU A 46 -1.51 -4.66 5.26
CA LEU A 46 -1.25 -4.41 3.84
C LEU A 46 -2.32 -5.02 2.94
N LEU A 47 -2.83 -6.19 3.29
CA LEU A 47 -3.93 -6.86 2.60
C LEU A 47 -5.17 -5.98 2.61
N GLU A 48 -5.59 -5.50 3.78
CA GLU A 48 -6.75 -4.62 3.89
C GLU A 48 -6.51 -3.28 3.15
N LEU A 49 -5.30 -2.70 3.26
CA LEU A 49 -4.94 -1.47 2.53
C LEU A 49 -5.12 -1.66 1.02
N TYR A 50 -4.56 -2.73 0.47
CA TYR A 50 -4.56 -2.97 -0.97
C TYR A 50 -5.95 -3.38 -1.47
N THR A 51 -6.68 -4.24 -0.75
CA THR A 51 -8.04 -4.61 -1.11
C THR A 51 -8.97 -3.39 -1.15
N ARG A 52 -8.94 -2.54 -0.11
CA ARG A 52 -9.75 -1.31 -0.10
C ARG A 52 -9.36 -0.36 -1.20
N TYR A 53 -8.07 -0.24 -1.48
CA TYR A 53 -7.59 0.59 -2.59
C TYR A 53 -8.16 0.10 -3.92
N CYS A 54 -8.13 -1.21 -4.18
CA CYS A 54 -8.73 -1.80 -5.37
C CYS A 54 -10.25 -1.56 -5.44
N GLU A 55 -10.96 -1.68 -4.32
CA GLU A 55 -12.41 -1.40 -4.24
C GLU A 55 -12.72 0.05 -4.63
N VAL A 56 -12.02 1.03 -4.06
CA VAL A 56 -12.31 2.46 -4.32
C VAL A 56 -11.86 2.92 -5.72
N THR A 57 -10.82 2.30 -6.28
CA THR A 57 -10.32 2.62 -7.62
C THR A 57 -10.96 1.80 -8.73
N ASN A 58 -11.89 0.89 -8.39
CA ASN A 58 -12.42 -0.13 -9.30
C ASN A 58 -11.31 -0.93 -9.99
N TRP A 59 -10.19 -1.12 -9.31
CA TRP A 59 -9.11 -1.93 -9.85
C TRP A 59 -9.47 -3.40 -9.70
N GLU A 60 -9.65 -4.08 -10.83
CA GLU A 60 -10.08 -5.46 -10.86
C GLU A 60 -8.99 -6.38 -10.30
N LEU A 61 -9.21 -6.92 -9.09
CA LEU A 61 -8.38 -8.00 -8.54
C LEU A 61 -8.64 -9.32 -9.27
N SER A 62 -9.68 -9.42 -10.12
CA SER A 62 -10.05 -10.58 -10.93
C SER A 62 -9.88 -11.93 -10.20
N ASN A 63 -10.40 -12.06 -8.98
CA ASN A 63 -10.28 -13.23 -8.09
C ASN A 63 -8.83 -13.69 -7.78
N ARG A 64 -7.81 -12.85 -8.02
CA ARG A 64 -6.43 -13.16 -7.70
C ARG A 64 -6.24 -13.13 -6.19
N VAL A 65 -5.77 -14.24 -5.65
CA VAL A 65 -5.37 -14.33 -4.25
C VAL A 65 -4.00 -13.69 -4.11
N ILE A 66 -3.86 -12.81 -3.11
CA ILE A 66 -2.58 -12.19 -2.78
C ILE A 66 -1.72 -13.25 -2.09
N TYR A 67 -0.63 -13.62 -2.75
CA TYR A 67 0.32 -14.63 -2.30
C TYR A 67 1.31 -14.07 -1.28
N ALA A 68 1.81 -12.86 -1.51
CA ALA A 68 2.76 -12.19 -0.61
C ALA A 68 2.79 -10.68 -0.85
N PHE A 69 3.29 -9.93 0.12
CA PHE A 69 3.76 -8.57 -0.07
C PHE A 69 5.28 -8.53 0.01
N SER A 70 5.91 -7.66 -0.78
CA SER A 70 7.35 -7.46 -0.74
C SER A 70 7.68 -6.00 -0.96
N VAL A 71 8.88 -5.59 -0.56
CA VAL A 71 9.38 -4.26 -0.86
C VAL A 71 10.63 -4.40 -1.70
N ASP A 72 10.62 -3.77 -2.86
CA ASP A 72 11.72 -3.80 -3.81
C ASP A 72 11.87 -2.43 -4.47
N TYR A 73 13.05 -2.19 -5.02
CA TYR A 73 13.30 -0.97 -5.77
C TYR A 73 12.54 -1.01 -7.08
N GLU A 74 11.76 0.04 -7.33
CA GLU A 74 11.23 0.33 -8.64
C GLU A 74 12.22 1.27 -9.35
N PRO A 75 12.99 0.78 -10.35
CA PRO A 75 13.88 1.64 -11.11
C PRO A 75 13.04 2.55 -12.01
N ARG A 76 13.05 3.85 -11.70
CA ARG A 76 12.44 4.88 -12.57
C ARG A 76 13.55 5.63 -13.30
N LYS A 77 13.44 5.67 -14.62
CA LYS A 77 14.28 6.52 -15.46
C LYS A 77 13.61 7.89 -15.56
N ASN A 78 14.19 8.90 -14.91
CA ASN A 78 13.72 10.28 -15.03
C ASN A 78 14.73 11.06 -15.88
N GLY A 79 14.50 11.08 -17.19
CA GLY A 79 15.44 11.66 -18.16
C GLY A 79 16.77 10.90 -18.21
N GLN A 80 17.87 11.56 -17.81
CA GLN A 80 19.22 10.98 -17.77
C GLN A 80 19.59 10.34 -16.41
N THR A 81 18.76 10.52 -15.37
CA THR A 81 19.07 10.04 -14.02
C THR A 81 18.23 8.80 -13.69
N TRP A 82 18.90 7.77 -13.20
CA TRP A 82 18.25 6.59 -12.61
C TRP A 82 17.99 6.87 -11.13
N ALA A 83 16.72 6.88 -10.74
CA ALA A 83 16.31 6.93 -9.34
C ALA A 83 15.58 5.64 -9.00
N SER A 84 15.96 5.02 -7.88
CA SER A 84 15.31 3.81 -7.38
C SER A 84 14.58 4.16 -6.10
N HIS A 85 13.25 4.01 -6.11
CA HIS A 85 12.43 4.23 -4.92
C HIS A 85 11.95 2.88 -4.39
N LEU A 86 11.97 2.72 -3.07
CA LEU A 86 11.38 1.54 -2.44
C LEU A 86 9.86 1.62 -2.55
N CYS A 87 9.28 0.68 -3.28
CA CYS A 87 7.83 0.55 -3.44
C CYS A 87 7.37 -0.77 -2.83
N TYR A 88 6.10 -0.81 -2.42
CA TYR A 88 5.45 -2.07 -2.09
C TYR A 88 5.05 -2.77 -3.37
N TRP A 89 5.24 -4.08 -3.37
CA TRP A 89 4.89 -4.99 -4.44
C TRP A 89 3.95 -6.04 -3.87
N VAL A 90 2.74 -6.10 -4.42
CA VAL A 90 1.83 -7.22 -4.19
C VAL A 90 2.21 -8.36 -5.13
N GLN A 91 2.37 -9.56 -4.60
CA GLN A 91 2.65 -10.76 -5.38
C GLN A 91 1.37 -11.57 -5.43
N PHE A 92 0.89 -11.88 -6.63
CA PHE A 92 -0.22 -12.82 -6.86
C PHE A 92 0.30 -14.22 -7.14
N SER A 93 1.54 -14.31 -7.64
CA SER A 93 2.28 -15.56 -7.80
C SER A 93 3.77 -15.29 -7.68
N PRO A 94 4.63 -16.31 -7.59
CA PRO A 94 6.08 -16.13 -7.57
C PRO A 94 6.65 -15.37 -8.79
N LYS A 95 5.89 -15.29 -9.90
CA LYS A 95 6.29 -14.63 -11.14
C LYS A 95 5.44 -13.39 -11.48
N ASP A 96 4.33 -13.19 -10.78
CA ASP A 96 3.40 -12.08 -11.02
C ASP A 96 3.36 -11.17 -9.80
N LYS A 97 3.91 -9.97 -9.96
CA LYS A 97 3.92 -8.94 -8.95
C LYS A 97 3.56 -7.59 -9.56
N LEU A 98 2.78 -6.80 -8.83
CA LEU A 98 2.42 -5.44 -9.18
C LEU A 98 2.94 -4.50 -8.11
N SER A 99 3.57 -3.40 -8.51
CA SER A 99 3.90 -2.33 -7.60
C SER A 99 2.65 -1.51 -7.30
N PHE A 100 2.54 -1.02 -6.07
CA PHE A 100 1.53 -0.04 -5.71
C PHE A 100 2.11 1.00 -4.76
N SER A 101 1.52 2.20 -4.83
CA SER A 101 1.91 3.33 -3.99
C SER A 101 0.99 3.38 -2.78
N VAL A 102 1.55 3.14 -1.59
CA VAL A 102 0.83 3.32 -0.31
C VAL A 102 0.27 4.73 -0.19
N ARG A 103 1.00 5.74 -0.68
CA ARG A 103 0.55 7.13 -0.61
C ARG A 103 -0.74 7.32 -1.40
N GLU A 104 -0.81 6.77 -2.61
CA GLU A 104 -2.02 6.82 -3.43
C GLU A 104 -3.12 5.97 -2.83
N ALA A 105 -2.81 4.76 -2.36
CA ALA A 105 -3.77 3.89 -1.71
C ALA A 105 -4.48 4.57 -0.54
N VAL A 106 -3.73 5.18 0.38
CA VAL A 106 -4.29 5.89 1.52
C VAL A 106 -5.06 7.15 1.08
N ASP A 107 -4.59 7.87 0.07
CA ASP A 107 -5.26 9.09 -0.40
C ASP A 107 -6.61 8.77 -1.04
N GLU A 108 -6.70 7.75 -1.89
CA GLU A 108 -7.95 7.30 -2.51
C GLU A 108 -8.93 6.75 -1.47
N ILE A 109 -8.46 5.93 -0.52
CA ILE A 109 -9.32 5.44 0.58
C ILE A 109 -9.84 6.61 1.43
N ALA A 110 -8.98 7.59 1.75
CA ALA A 110 -9.39 8.75 2.53
C ALA A 110 -10.38 9.65 1.78
N LYS A 111 -10.24 9.80 0.45
CA LYS A 111 -11.21 10.51 -0.39
C LYS A 111 -12.55 9.79 -0.39
N ALA A 112 -12.56 8.50 -0.69
CA ALA A 112 -13.78 7.69 -0.70
C ALA A 112 -14.49 7.72 0.65
N ALA A 113 -13.74 7.67 1.77
CA ALA A 113 -14.30 7.77 3.12
C ALA A 113 -14.88 9.17 3.43
N ALA A 114 -14.41 10.23 2.79
CA ALA A 114 -14.95 11.58 2.94
C ALA A 114 -16.18 11.84 2.05
N GLU A 115 -16.37 11.05 0.99
CA GLU A 115 -17.51 11.15 0.06
C GLU A 115 -18.72 10.29 0.48
N GLN A 116 -18.53 9.34 1.40
CA GLN A 116 -19.61 8.57 2.01
C GLN A 116 -20.29 9.42 3.11
N PRO A 117 -21.58 9.80 2.98
CA PRO A 117 -22.28 10.72 3.90
C PRO A 117 -22.62 10.11 5.26
#